data_AF-A0A2V6DYB8-F1
#
_entry.id   AF-A0A2V6DYB8-F1
#
_cell.length_a   1.000
_cell.length_b   1.000
_cell.length_c   1.000
_cell.angle_alpha   90.00
_cell.angle_beta   90.00
_cell.angle_gamma   90.00
#
_symmetry.space_group_name_H-M   'P 1'
#
loop_
_entity.id
_entity.type
_entity.pdbx_description
1 polymer ?
#
loop_
_entity_poly.entity_id
_entity_poly.type
_entity_poly.pdbx_seq_one_letter_code
_entity_poly.pdbx_strand_id
1 'polypeptide(L)'
;FNFDHFIATYGDGDGNNKRVVSVPTDTNGQPMAQVSRRIELVAVPILPTGRGAITTSGSFYGPGSAGVIDSFNSNNGPYDPTVAQGGNPLPQFYSDSRDGNVICGGSSFTSLTGEIYGNVTTNGATLRTDRYIYGTVDNNVPVVVSPQPAVTPPPSRVYEAGAPATINPPLNNPNCGGNSPDSWANAPWYLYSQLKDVTINPVAVNSTPRETYVNIVVNGDIKTNLTINKGANVRIYFTGNADIKVSNFSNGNVDGSALLNIDGTTSTNHSASAHVQFYGVSPTAPATQTINLDANGKPTIEALWYVPGADFISKGNIMMYGVVVCKSFYENGDCYFHYDKALANMLPPNDYRIASYVEDIR
;
A
#
# COMPACT_ATOMS: atom_id res chain seq x y z
N PHE A 1 -34.16 17.03 38.82
CA PHE A 1 -33.94 16.08 37.71
C PHE A 1 -34.25 14.68 38.25
N ASN A 2 -35.36 14.05 37.84
CA ASN A 2 -35.84 12.81 38.47
C ASN A 2 -35.48 11.55 37.66
N PHE A 3 -34.96 11.74 36.45
CA PHE A 3 -34.60 10.66 35.54
C PHE A 3 -33.17 10.85 35.02
N ASP A 4 -32.49 9.74 34.77
CA ASP A 4 -31.18 9.71 34.15
C ASP A 4 -31.32 10.09 32.67
N HIS A 5 -30.90 11.31 32.36
CA HIS A 5 -30.96 11.87 31.01
C HIS A 5 -29.97 11.19 30.06
N PHE A 6 -28.92 10.54 30.57
CA PHE A 6 -27.93 9.83 29.76
C PHE A 6 -28.53 8.53 29.20
N ILE A 7 -29.03 7.63 30.06
CA ILE A 7 -29.65 6.37 29.61
C ILE A 7 -30.92 6.63 28.79
N ALA A 8 -31.69 7.67 29.11
CA ALA A 8 -32.89 8.01 28.36
C ALA A 8 -32.57 8.50 26.93
N THR A 9 -31.48 9.25 26.75
CA THR A 9 -31.13 9.84 25.45
C THR A 9 -30.28 8.89 24.61
N TYR A 10 -29.38 8.14 25.25
CA TYR A 10 -28.31 7.38 24.58
C TYR A 10 -28.31 5.88 24.87
N GLY A 11 -29.15 5.40 25.80
CA GLY A 11 -29.21 3.99 26.13
C GLY A 11 -27.99 3.51 26.90
N ASP A 12 -27.48 2.32 26.61
CA ASP A 12 -26.29 1.78 27.29
C ASP A 12 -24.97 2.40 26.76
N GLY A 13 -25.05 3.47 25.96
CA GLY A 13 -23.92 4.21 25.41
C GLY A 13 -23.65 3.98 23.91
N ASP A 14 -24.35 3.04 23.29
CA ASP A 14 -24.24 2.66 21.87
C ASP A 14 -25.48 3.05 21.04
N GLY A 15 -26.42 3.79 21.64
CA GLY A 15 -27.68 4.18 21.02
C GLY A 15 -28.79 3.12 21.13
N ASN A 16 -28.51 1.94 21.69
CA ASN A 16 -29.50 0.86 21.91
C ASN A 16 -30.01 0.86 23.36
N ASN A 17 -31.15 0.21 23.62
CA ASN A 17 -31.74 0.04 24.97
C ASN A 17 -32.04 1.34 25.74
N LYS A 18 -32.40 2.40 25.00
CA LYS A 18 -32.84 3.69 25.58
C LYS A 18 -34.05 3.48 26.49
N ARG A 19 -33.94 3.95 27.74
CA ARG A 19 -35.02 3.81 28.72
C ARG A 19 -34.94 4.92 29.77
N VAL A 20 -36.09 5.25 30.32
CA VAL A 20 -36.18 6.19 31.44
C VAL A 20 -35.80 5.45 32.73
N VAL A 21 -34.68 5.84 33.33
CA VAL A 21 -34.20 5.31 34.62
C VAL A 21 -34.33 6.38 35.67
N SER A 22 -34.81 6.06 36.87
CA SER A 22 -34.87 7.02 37.98
C SER A 22 -33.47 7.34 38.51
N VAL A 23 -33.23 8.61 38.84
CA VAL A 23 -31.95 9.02 39.47
C VAL A 23 -31.86 8.41 40.87
N PRO A 24 -30.71 7.81 41.26
CA PRO A 24 -30.49 7.31 42.61
C PRO A 24 -30.72 8.39 43.67
N THR A 25 -31.34 8.02 44.79
CA THR A 25 -31.57 8.92 45.93
C THR A 25 -30.60 8.64 47.07
N ASP A 26 -30.22 9.67 47.82
CA ASP A 26 -29.47 9.51 49.06
C ASP A 26 -30.32 8.86 50.17
N THR A 27 -29.73 8.67 51.36
CA THR A 27 -30.39 8.08 52.53
C THR A 27 -31.60 8.89 53.02
N ASN A 28 -31.74 10.15 52.62
CA ASN A 28 -32.85 11.04 52.97
C ASN A 28 -33.89 11.14 51.83
N GLY A 29 -33.78 10.29 50.81
CA GLY A 29 -34.68 10.28 49.66
C GLY A 29 -34.48 11.45 48.69
N GLN A 30 -33.35 12.17 48.77
CA GLN A 30 -33.06 13.28 47.86
C GLN A 30 -32.32 12.78 46.61
N PRO A 31 -32.71 13.20 45.39
CA PRO A 31 -32.00 12.83 44.17
C PRO A 31 -30.53 13.24 44.23
N MET A 32 -29.62 12.29 43.97
CA MET A 32 -28.20 12.56 43.92
C MET A 32 -27.82 13.17 42.57
N ALA A 33 -26.96 14.20 42.59
CA ALA A 33 -26.37 14.72 41.35
C ALA A 33 -25.56 13.62 40.66
N GLN A 34 -25.86 13.38 39.39
CA GLN A 34 -25.12 12.46 38.55
C GLN A 34 -24.24 13.29 37.61
N VAL A 35 -22.97 12.91 37.48
CA VAL A 35 -22.08 13.45 36.44
C VAL A 35 -21.86 12.33 35.43
N SER A 36 -22.20 12.58 34.17
CA SER A 36 -21.96 11.64 33.08
C SER A 36 -20.86 12.17 32.16
N ARG A 37 -19.91 11.29 31.82
CA ARG A 37 -18.83 11.58 30.87
C ARG A 37 -19.03 10.74 29.61
N ARG A 38 -19.16 11.40 28.45
CA ARG A 38 -19.16 10.74 27.13
C ARG A 38 -17.83 11.02 26.45
N ILE A 39 -17.22 9.96 25.93
CA ILE A 39 -16.07 10.05 25.03
C ILE A 39 -16.49 9.38 23.74
N GLU A 40 -16.41 10.14 22.65
CA GLU A 40 -16.80 9.69 21.33
C GLU A 40 -15.59 9.77 20.41
N LEU A 41 -15.17 8.65 19.85
CA LEU A 41 -13.92 8.51 19.11
C LEU A 41 -14.21 8.21 17.64
N VAL A 42 -13.63 9.00 16.73
CA VAL A 42 -13.53 8.62 15.32
C VAL A 42 -12.18 7.96 15.12
N ALA A 43 -12.17 6.64 14.94
CA ALA A 43 -10.97 5.91 14.57
C ALA A 43 -10.88 5.79 13.05
N VAL A 44 -9.72 6.12 12.48
CA VAL A 44 -9.43 5.93 11.06
C VAL A 44 -8.49 4.74 10.89
N PRO A 45 -8.75 3.86 9.90
CA PRO A 45 -7.83 2.78 9.58
C PRO A 45 -6.50 3.35 9.12
N ILE A 46 -5.41 2.77 9.62
CA ILE A 46 -4.08 2.98 9.09
C ILE A 46 -3.81 1.85 8.11
N LEU A 47 -3.62 2.25 6.86
CA LEU A 47 -3.32 1.36 5.76
C LEU A 47 -1.82 1.48 5.48
N PRO A 48 -1.06 0.37 5.39
CA PRO A 48 0.37 0.46 5.15
C PRO A 48 0.72 1.24 3.87
N THR A 49 -0.17 1.22 2.87
CA THR A 49 -0.05 1.92 1.58
C THR A 49 -0.84 3.22 1.48
N GLY A 50 -1.59 3.60 2.52
CA GLY A 50 -2.43 4.79 2.54
C GLY A 50 -1.79 6.01 3.22
N ARG A 51 -0.53 5.89 3.69
CA ARG A 51 0.15 6.98 4.41
C ARG A 51 0.98 7.89 3.49
N GLY A 52 1.56 7.33 2.43
CA GLY A 52 2.29 8.10 1.44
C GLY A 52 2.88 7.23 0.33
N ALA A 53 3.36 7.92 -0.71
CA ALA A 53 4.06 7.35 -1.86
C ALA A 53 5.23 6.46 -1.43
N ILE A 54 6.05 6.99 -0.52
CA ILE A 54 7.22 6.32 0.03
C ILE A 54 7.18 6.42 1.55
N THR A 55 7.16 5.27 2.21
CA THR A 55 7.24 5.16 3.67
C THR A 55 8.49 4.37 4.05
N THR A 56 9.35 4.99 4.86
CA THR A 56 10.57 4.36 5.38
C THR A 56 10.53 4.31 6.90
N SER A 57 11.05 3.25 7.52
CA SER A 57 11.20 3.20 8.98
C SER A 57 12.50 3.86 9.47
N GLY A 58 13.52 3.96 8.61
CA GLY A 58 14.85 4.46 8.94
C GLY A 58 15.23 5.75 8.22
N SER A 59 15.58 5.66 6.94
CA SER A 59 16.12 6.80 6.19
C SER A 59 15.54 6.96 4.79
N PHE A 60 15.56 8.19 4.32
CA PHE A 60 15.15 8.57 2.97
C PHE A 60 16.21 9.45 2.31
N TYR A 61 16.56 9.10 1.07
CA TYR A 61 17.50 9.84 0.22
C TYR A 61 16.96 9.90 -1.22
N GLY A 62 16.49 11.08 -1.64
CA GLY A 62 15.85 11.34 -2.94
C GLY A 62 14.80 12.46 -2.84
N PRO A 63 14.01 12.77 -3.88
CA PRO A 63 14.34 12.48 -5.27
C PRO A 63 15.56 13.29 -5.74
N GLY A 64 16.22 12.80 -6.79
CA GLY A 64 17.30 13.51 -7.53
C GLY A 64 16.87 14.88 -8.05
N SER A 65 17.82 15.70 -8.49
CA SER A 65 17.56 17.12 -8.81
C SER A 65 16.56 17.36 -9.94
N ALA A 66 16.37 16.40 -10.85
CA ALA A 66 15.34 16.43 -11.89
C ALA A 66 14.28 15.33 -11.67
N GLY A 67 14.32 14.67 -10.53
CA GLY A 67 13.31 13.70 -10.08
C GLY A 67 12.10 14.38 -9.45
N VAL A 68 11.01 13.63 -9.40
CA VAL A 68 9.72 14.08 -8.85
C VAL A 68 9.07 12.96 -8.07
N ILE A 69 8.41 13.31 -6.97
CA ILE A 69 7.46 12.45 -6.28
C ILE A 69 6.11 13.16 -6.30
N ASP A 70 5.14 12.57 -6.99
CA ASP A 70 3.77 13.07 -7.05
C ASP A 70 2.78 11.92 -6.91
N SER A 71 1.55 12.15 -7.34
CA SER A 71 0.50 11.13 -7.30
C SER A 71 -0.45 11.22 -8.48
N PHE A 72 -1.30 10.21 -8.61
CA PHE A 72 -2.47 10.18 -9.48
C PHE A 72 -3.48 9.18 -8.92
N ASN A 73 -4.65 9.07 -9.56
CA ASN A 73 -5.65 8.08 -9.16
C ASN A 73 -6.04 7.26 -10.38
N SER A 74 -5.59 6.00 -10.46
CA SER A 74 -5.90 5.13 -11.59
C SER A 74 -7.39 4.85 -11.77
N ASN A 75 -8.24 5.06 -10.74
CA ASN A 75 -9.70 5.03 -10.90
C ASN A 75 -10.23 6.14 -11.83
N ASN A 76 -9.47 7.23 -12.00
CA ASN A 76 -9.82 8.36 -12.87
C ASN A 76 -9.20 8.24 -14.27
N GLY A 77 -8.36 7.21 -14.52
CA GLY A 77 -7.65 7.00 -15.78
C GLY A 77 -6.15 6.79 -15.58
N PRO A 78 -5.42 6.43 -16.66
CA PRO A 78 -3.98 6.28 -16.62
C PRO A 78 -3.27 7.61 -16.34
N TYR A 79 -2.08 7.52 -15.75
CA TYR A 79 -1.21 8.68 -15.59
C TYR A 79 -0.80 9.25 -16.96
N ASP A 80 -0.73 10.58 -17.07
CA ASP A 80 -0.34 11.24 -18.32
C ASP A 80 1.19 11.07 -18.55
N PRO A 81 1.60 10.36 -19.62
CA PRO A 81 3.02 10.09 -19.87
C PRO A 81 3.83 11.36 -20.17
N THR A 82 3.18 12.47 -20.56
CA THR A 82 3.86 13.75 -20.82
C THR A 82 4.30 14.45 -19.53
N VAL A 83 3.60 14.19 -18.42
CA VAL A 83 4.01 14.62 -17.07
C VAL A 83 5.09 13.69 -16.54
N ALA A 84 4.93 12.38 -16.76
CA ALA A 84 5.85 11.35 -16.31
C ALA A 84 7.30 11.58 -16.77
N GLN A 85 7.51 12.14 -17.95
CA GLN A 85 8.86 12.37 -18.48
C GLN A 85 9.59 13.60 -17.89
N GLY A 86 9.04 14.24 -16.85
CA GLY A 86 9.62 15.40 -16.17
C GLY A 86 8.90 16.72 -16.44
N GLY A 87 7.59 16.65 -16.71
CA GLY A 87 6.72 17.83 -16.78
C GLY A 87 6.16 18.19 -15.40
N ASN A 88 5.82 19.47 -15.20
CA ASN A 88 5.06 19.90 -14.02
C ASN A 88 3.69 19.20 -14.03
N PRO A 89 3.24 18.55 -12.93
CA PRO A 89 1.94 17.91 -12.87
C PRO A 89 0.81 18.83 -13.36
N LEU A 90 0.17 18.41 -14.46
CA LEU A 90 -0.76 19.24 -15.21
C LEU A 90 -2.07 19.53 -14.46
N PRO A 91 -2.78 20.63 -14.81
CA PRO A 91 -3.97 21.08 -14.09
C PRO A 91 -5.17 20.13 -14.12
N GLN A 92 -5.30 19.25 -15.13
CA GLN A 92 -6.57 18.53 -15.34
C GLN A 92 -6.94 17.55 -14.21
N PHE A 93 -5.94 17.07 -13.46
CA PHE A 93 -6.10 16.29 -12.23
C PHE A 93 -5.23 16.84 -11.11
N TYR A 94 -5.08 18.17 -11.01
CA TYR A 94 -4.20 18.82 -10.04
C TYR A 94 -4.45 18.38 -8.58
N SER A 95 -5.69 18.00 -8.24
CA SER A 95 -6.02 17.46 -6.92
C SER A 95 -5.46 16.06 -6.68
N ASP A 96 -5.26 15.27 -7.73
CA ASP A 96 -4.72 13.92 -7.64
C ASP A 96 -3.21 13.89 -7.66
N SER A 97 -2.52 15.01 -7.95
CA SER A 97 -1.05 15.08 -8.03
C SER A 97 -0.34 15.59 -6.77
N ARG A 98 -1.08 15.77 -5.66
CA ARG A 98 -0.57 16.41 -4.43
C ARG A 98 -0.47 15.47 -3.22
N ASP A 99 -0.66 14.18 -3.43
CA ASP A 99 -0.62 13.13 -2.41
C ASP A 99 0.67 12.28 -2.50
N GLY A 100 1.72 12.81 -3.14
CA GLY A 100 3.07 12.23 -3.21
C GLY A 100 3.81 12.26 -1.87
N ASN A 101 3.13 11.91 -0.78
CA ASN A 101 3.65 12.09 0.57
C ASN A 101 4.88 11.19 0.82
N VAL A 102 5.90 11.74 1.48
CA VAL A 102 7.07 10.97 1.91
C VAL A 102 7.10 10.92 3.44
N ILE A 103 7.19 9.70 3.97
CA ILE A 103 7.21 9.44 5.40
C ILE A 103 8.54 8.77 5.76
N CYS A 104 9.30 9.36 6.67
CA CYS A 104 10.58 8.87 7.14
C CYS A 104 10.60 8.70 8.66
N GLY A 105 10.58 7.45 9.12
CA GLY A 105 10.51 7.11 10.54
C GLY A 105 11.76 7.42 11.37
N GLY A 106 12.88 7.76 10.72
CA GLY A 106 14.08 8.21 11.40
C GLY A 106 14.45 9.67 11.10
N SER A 107 15.59 10.08 11.66
CA SER A 107 16.13 11.44 11.56
C SER A 107 16.97 11.68 10.29
N SER A 108 17.24 10.63 9.51
CA SER A 108 18.05 10.71 8.30
C SER A 108 17.16 10.93 7.07
N PHE A 109 16.83 12.19 6.79
CA PHE A 109 16.12 12.60 5.59
C PHE A 109 17.00 13.52 4.74
N THR A 110 17.18 13.19 3.47
CA THR A 110 17.88 14.04 2.49
C THR A 110 17.08 14.13 1.21
N SER A 111 16.66 15.34 0.85
CA SER A 111 16.19 15.65 -0.50
C SER A 111 17.30 16.24 -1.36
N LEU A 112 17.46 15.73 -2.58
CA LEU A 112 18.47 16.17 -3.54
C LEU A 112 17.93 17.24 -4.51
N THR A 113 17.12 18.17 -3.98
CA THR A 113 16.46 19.26 -4.71
C THR A 113 15.40 18.87 -5.74
N GLY A 114 15.05 17.58 -5.88
CA GLY A 114 13.87 17.18 -6.65
C GLY A 114 12.57 17.53 -5.92
N GLU A 115 11.49 17.58 -6.69
CA GLU A 115 10.19 18.07 -6.21
C GLU A 115 9.38 16.97 -5.53
N ILE A 116 8.80 17.29 -4.37
CA ILE A 116 7.86 16.43 -3.65
C ILE A 116 6.51 17.15 -3.62
N TYR A 117 5.59 16.69 -4.46
CA TYR A 117 4.21 17.14 -4.52
C TYR A 117 3.38 16.39 -3.48
N GLY A 118 3.67 16.64 -2.21
CA GLY A 118 2.99 16.04 -1.07
C GLY A 118 3.59 16.51 0.25
N ASN A 119 3.04 15.98 1.34
CA ASN A 119 3.52 16.22 2.69
C ASN A 119 4.80 15.41 2.96
N VAL A 120 5.69 15.99 3.76
CA VAL A 120 6.86 15.29 4.29
C VAL A 120 6.72 15.12 5.79
N THR A 121 6.75 13.88 6.23
CA THR A 121 6.70 13.53 7.66
C THR A 121 8.00 12.87 8.06
N THR A 122 8.61 13.33 9.16
CA THR A 122 9.84 12.75 9.71
C THR A 122 9.76 12.60 11.23
N ASN A 123 10.74 11.89 11.81
CA ASN A 123 10.91 11.77 13.25
C ASN A 123 12.29 12.31 13.67
N GLY A 124 12.37 13.61 13.91
CA GLY A 124 13.59 14.30 14.33
C GLY A 124 14.58 14.60 13.21
N ALA A 125 14.16 14.58 11.94
CA ALA A 125 15.03 14.97 10.84
C ALA A 125 15.15 16.50 10.74
N THR A 126 16.35 16.97 10.35
CA THR A 126 16.55 18.36 9.95
C THR A 126 16.52 18.45 8.44
N LEU A 127 15.48 19.08 7.90
CA LEU A 127 15.37 19.33 6.46
C LEU A 127 16.34 20.43 6.06
N ARG A 128 17.18 20.17 5.05
CA ARG A 128 18.12 21.18 4.52
C ARG A 128 17.39 22.33 3.83
N THR A 129 16.25 22.03 3.21
CA THR A 129 15.34 23.02 2.61
C THR A 129 13.95 22.38 2.46
N ASP A 130 12.92 23.20 2.58
CA ASP A 130 11.52 22.87 2.31
C ASP A 130 11.04 23.42 0.96
N ARG A 131 11.90 24.15 0.23
CA ARG A 131 11.55 24.84 -1.01
C ARG A 131 10.94 23.94 -2.10
N TYR A 132 11.35 22.67 -2.11
CA TYR A 132 10.93 21.67 -3.09
C TYR A 132 9.82 20.76 -2.56
N ILE A 133 9.26 21.08 -1.40
CA ILE A 133 8.14 20.36 -0.79
C ILE A 133 6.91 21.24 -0.95
N TYR A 134 5.90 20.72 -1.64
CA TYR A 134 4.68 21.47 -1.93
C TYR A 134 3.48 21.09 -1.04
N GLY A 135 3.72 20.26 -0.01
CA GLY A 135 2.79 20.00 1.08
C GLY A 135 3.29 20.55 2.40
N THR A 136 2.76 20.02 3.50
CA THR A 136 3.22 20.36 4.85
C THR A 136 4.44 19.54 5.25
N VAL A 137 5.22 20.10 6.17
CA VAL A 137 6.35 19.42 6.80
C VAL A 137 6.03 19.21 8.27
N ASP A 138 6.08 17.96 8.74
CA ASP A 138 6.02 17.60 10.15
C ASP A 138 7.24 16.75 10.52
N ASN A 139 7.96 17.12 11.57
CA ASN A 139 9.19 16.46 11.99
C ASN A 139 9.11 15.78 13.36
N ASN A 140 7.91 15.65 13.93
CA ASN A 140 7.69 15.07 15.26
C ASN A 140 6.70 13.90 15.24
N VAL A 141 6.64 13.14 14.15
CA VAL A 141 5.69 12.02 14.02
C VAL A 141 6.42 10.68 14.10
N PRO A 142 6.20 9.90 15.17
CA PRO A 142 6.65 8.51 15.21
C PRO A 142 5.99 7.69 14.09
N VAL A 143 6.83 7.04 13.30
CA VAL A 143 6.40 6.12 12.24
C VAL A 143 6.74 4.70 12.68
N VAL A 144 5.73 3.84 12.65
CA VAL A 144 5.90 2.40 12.85
C VAL A 144 5.54 1.72 11.55
N VAL A 145 6.46 0.91 11.04
CA VAL A 145 6.24 0.05 9.89
C VAL A 145 6.30 -1.39 10.39
N SER A 146 5.20 -2.12 10.25
CA SER A 146 5.12 -3.50 10.72
C SER A 146 5.99 -4.42 9.86
N PRO A 147 6.76 -5.33 10.45
CA PRO A 147 7.52 -6.31 9.66
C PRO A 147 6.56 -7.20 8.86
N GLN A 148 7.02 -7.67 7.71
CA GLN A 148 6.29 -8.65 6.91
C GLN A 148 6.69 -10.05 7.37
N PRO A 149 5.78 -10.86 7.93
CA PRO A 149 6.11 -12.21 8.35
C PRO A 149 6.28 -13.14 7.15
N ALA A 150 6.96 -14.27 7.39
CA ALA A 150 6.96 -15.37 6.44
C ALA A 150 5.53 -15.89 6.25
N VAL A 151 5.20 -16.29 5.02
CA VAL A 151 3.89 -16.82 4.68
C VAL A 151 4.02 -18.20 4.06
N THR A 152 3.03 -19.03 4.32
CA THR A 152 2.81 -20.32 3.66
C THR A 152 1.36 -20.37 3.18
N PRO A 153 1.02 -21.27 2.24
CA PRO A 153 -0.37 -21.55 1.93
C PRO A 153 -1.17 -21.81 3.21
N PRO A 154 -2.44 -21.39 3.28
CA PRO A 154 -3.29 -21.75 4.41
C PRO A 154 -3.44 -23.28 4.50
N PRO A 155 -3.75 -23.86 5.68
CA PRO A 155 -3.76 -25.31 5.87
C PRO A 155 -4.66 -26.12 4.92
N SER A 156 -5.65 -25.47 4.31
CA SER A 156 -6.54 -26.05 3.29
C SER A 156 -5.94 -26.08 1.88
N ARG A 157 -4.69 -25.63 1.71
CA ARG A 157 -4.02 -25.46 0.41
C ARG A 157 -2.63 -26.07 0.44
N VAL A 158 -2.17 -26.46 -0.75
CA VAL A 158 -0.82 -26.91 -1.02
C VAL A 158 -0.23 -26.08 -2.15
N TYR A 159 1.08 -26.18 -2.37
CA TYR A 159 1.69 -25.61 -3.55
C TYR A 159 1.28 -26.41 -4.80
N GLU A 160 0.86 -25.73 -5.85
CA GLU A 160 0.45 -26.34 -7.12
C GLU A 160 1.64 -26.94 -7.87
N ALA A 161 2.75 -26.20 -7.91
CA ALA A 161 4.00 -26.62 -8.53
C ALA A 161 5.22 -25.90 -7.94
N GLY A 162 6.37 -26.56 -8.04
CA GLY A 162 7.68 -25.98 -7.74
C GLY A 162 8.31 -25.33 -8.98
N ALA A 163 8.59 -24.04 -8.90
CA ALA A 163 9.36 -23.25 -9.85
C ALA A 163 9.03 -23.38 -11.36
N PRO A 164 7.75 -23.30 -11.79
CA PRO A 164 7.44 -23.31 -13.22
C PRO A 164 8.00 -22.06 -13.94
N ALA A 165 8.51 -22.22 -15.17
CA ALA A 165 8.89 -21.09 -16.02
C ALA A 165 7.66 -20.30 -16.52
N THR A 166 6.52 -20.98 -16.65
CA THR A 166 5.26 -20.37 -17.07
C THR A 166 4.14 -20.82 -16.14
N ILE A 167 3.42 -19.86 -15.57
CA ILE A 167 2.22 -20.10 -14.76
C ILE A 167 0.99 -19.90 -15.65
N ASN A 168 0.22 -20.98 -15.85
CA ASN A 168 -1.04 -20.99 -16.57
C ASN A 168 -2.14 -21.57 -15.68
N PRO A 169 -2.84 -20.74 -14.89
CA PRO A 169 -3.89 -21.22 -14.02
C PRO A 169 -5.04 -21.82 -14.87
N PRO A 170 -5.60 -22.99 -14.50
CA PRO A 170 -6.64 -23.63 -15.31
C PRO A 170 -7.99 -22.91 -15.16
N LEU A 171 -8.79 -22.93 -16.25
CA LEU A 171 -10.11 -22.26 -16.31
C LEU A 171 -11.10 -22.76 -15.26
N ASN A 172 -11.10 -24.06 -14.98
CA ASN A 172 -11.99 -24.69 -14.00
C ASN A 172 -11.43 -24.64 -12.58
N ASN A 173 -10.42 -23.81 -12.30
CA ASN A 173 -9.93 -23.64 -10.95
C ASN A 173 -10.93 -22.76 -10.17
N PRO A 174 -11.72 -23.32 -9.24
CA PRO A 174 -12.64 -22.53 -8.41
C PRO A 174 -11.87 -21.52 -7.54
N ASN A 175 -10.54 -21.62 -7.52
CA ASN A 175 -9.66 -20.85 -6.69
C ASN A 175 -8.93 -19.69 -7.41
N CYS A 176 -9.19 -19.45 -8.70
CA CYS A 176 -8.55 -18.35 -9.44
C CYS A 176 -9.16 -16.96 -9.19
N GLY A 177 -10.24 -16.85 -8.39
CA GLY A 177 -10.79 -15.58 -7.87
C GLY A 177 -11.60 -14.75 -8.87
N GLY A 178 -12.48 -13.88 -8.38
CA GLY A 178 -13.28 -12.99 -9.23
C GLY A 178 -14.33 -12.10 -8.54
N ASN A 179 -14.92 -12.44 -7.39
CA ASN A 179 -16.11 -11.68 -6.92
C ASN A 179 -15.95 -10.91 -5.61
N SER A 180 -14.79 -10.96 -4.96
CA SER A 180 -14.60 -10.43 -3.59
C SER A 180 -13.11 -10.25 -3.25
N PRO A 181 -12.74 -9.43 -2.24
CA PRO A 181 -11.45 -9.50 -1.54
C PRO A 181 -11.00 -10.93 -1.14
N ASP A 182 -11.92 -11.91 -1.10
CA ASP A 182 -11.64 -13.34 -0.94
C ASP A 182 -10.93 -13.99 -2.16
N SER A 183 -10.72 -13.26 -3.26
CA SER A 183 -10.06 -13.77 -4.47
C SER A 183 -8.60 -14.17 -4.21
N TRP A 184 -7.91 -13.49 -3.29
CA TRP A 184 -6.56 -13.88 -2.85
C TRP A 184 -6.54 -15.08 -1.91
N ALA A 185 -7.60 -15.28 -1.12
CA ALA A 185 -7.69 -16.40 -0.17
C ALA A 185 -7.75 -17.75 -0.89
N ASN A 186 -8.26 -17.74 -2.13
CA ASN A 186 -8.34 -18.93 -2.95
C ASN A 186 -7.19 -19.05 -3.96
N ALA A 187 -6.52 -17.97 -4.34
CA ALA A 187 -5.47 -17.98 -5.36
C ALA A 187 -4.45 -19.15 -5.22
N PRO A 188 -4.12 -19.87 -6.31
CA PRO A 188 -3.11 -20.92 -6.32
C PRO A 188 -1.75 -20.44 -5.80
N TRP A 189 -1.02 -21.33 -5.15
CA TRP A 189 0.28 -21.05 -4.54
C TRP A 189 1.41 -21.76 -5.28
N TYR A 190 2.49 -21.05 -5.58
CA TYR A 190 3.69 -21.59 -6.21
C TYR A 190 4.91 -21.37 -5.32
N LEU A 191 5.85 -22.32 -5.33
CA LEU A 191 7.06 -22.24 -4.52
C LEU A 191 8.31 -22.18 -5.41
N TYR A 192 9.19 -21.23 -5.12
CA TYR A 192 10.49 -21.07 -5.78
C TYR A 192 11.59 -21.02 -4.73
N SER A 193 12.77 -21.56 -5.05
CA SER A 193 13.99 -21.29 -4.28
C SER A 193 14.62 -19.96 -4.71
N GLN A 194 14.54 -19.63 -6.00
CA GLN A 194 14.85 -18.33 -6.58
C GLN A 194 13.87 -18.06 -7.70
N LEU A 195 13.42 -16.81 -7.85
CA LEU A 195 12.51 -16.42 -8.91
C LEU A 195 13.30 -15.78 -10.05
N LYS A 196 13.28 -16.42 -11.22
CA LYS A 196 13.88 -15.90 -12.46
C LYS A 196 13.14 -16.45 -13.67
N ASP A 197 13.10 -15.66 -14.74
CA ASP A 197 12.58 -16.07 -16.05
C ASP A 197 11.15 -16.65 -15.99
N VAL A 198 10.24 -15.93 -15.33
CA VAL A 198 8.85 -16.40 -15.13
C VAL A 198 7.86 -15.56 -15.94
N THR A 199 6.98 -16.25 -16.65
CA THR A 199 5.79 -15.66 -17.29
C THR A 199 4.53 -16.10 -16.57
N ILE A 200 3.65 -15.17 -16.24
CA ILE A 200 2.37 -15.42 -15.57
C ILE A 200 1.25 -15.01 -16.50
N ASN A 201 0.40 -15.98 -16.86
CA ASN A 201 -0.74 -15.75 -17.74
C ASN A 201 -2.05 -15.70 -16.94
N PRO A 202 -3.03 -14.91 -17.40
CA PRO A 202 -4.40 -15.00 -16.91
C PRO A 202 -5.08 -16.28 -17.39
N VAL A 203 -6.18 -16.64 -16.75
CA VAL A 203 -7.22 -17.45 -17.38
C VAL A 203 -7.85 -16.64 -18.51
N ALA A 204 -8.11 -17.28 -19.65
CA ALA A 204 -8.86 -16.69 -20.75
C ALA A 204 -10.21 -17.39 -20.92
N VAL A 205 -11.29 -16.61 -21.04
CA VAL A 205 -12.63 -17.10 -21.39
C VAL A 205 -13.02 -16.49 -22.71
N ASN A 206 -13.23 -17.33 -23.73
CA ASN A 206 -13.48 -16.91 -25.11
C ASN A 206 -12.40 -15.96 -25.64
N SER A 207 -11.12 -16.27 -25.35
CA SER A 207 -9.94 -15.47 -25.69
C SER A 207 -9.85 -14.09 -25.00
N THR A 208 -10.76 -13.79 -24.09
CA THR A 208 -10.70 -12.58 -23.25
C THR A 208 -10.04 -12.90 -21.92
N PRO A 209 -8.90 -12.27 -21.58
CA PRO A 209 -8.27 -12.36 -20.27
C PRO A 209 -9.24 -12.03 -19.13
N ARG A 210 -9.13 -12.79 -18.05
CA ARG A 210 -9.87 -12.58 -16.80
C ARG A 210 -8.93 -12.30 -15.65
N GLU A 211 -9.40 -11.51 -14.69
CA GLU A 211 -8.73 -11.32 -13.41
C GLU A 211 -8.41 -12.68 -12.79
N THR A 212 -7.13 -12.97 -12.69
CA THR A 212 -6.63 -14.27 -12.24
C THR A 212 -5.57 -14.03 -11.18
N TYR A 213 -5.80 -14.56 -9.99
CA TYR A 213 -4.95 -14.30 -8.83
C TYR A 213 -3.97 -15.43 -8.58
N VAL A 214 -2.71 -15.11 -8.28
CA VAL A 214 -1.64 -16.08 -8.02
C VAL A 214 -0.77 -15.63 -6.84
N ASN A 215 -0.51 -16.53 -5.90
CA ASN A 215 0.48 -16.34 -4.84
C ASN A 215 1.78 -17.08 -5.19
N ILE A 216 2.91 -16.42 -5.01
CA ILE A 216 4.25 -16.98 -5.22
C ILE A 216 5.06 -16.79 -3.93
N VAL A 217 5.62 -17.88 -3.41
CA VAL A 217 6.57 -17.85 -2.30
C VAL A 217 7.96 -18.16 -2.86
N VAL A 218 8.92 -17.30 -2.54
CA VAL A 218 10.32 -17.42 -2.96
C VAL A 218 11.20 -17.54 -1.72
N ASN A 219 11.74 -18.74 -1.47
CA ASN A 219 12.66 -19.02 -0.37
C ASN A 219 14.10 -18.62 -0.73
N GLY A 220 14.26 -17.42 -1.28
CA GLY A 220 15.55 -16.88 -1.73
C GLY A 220 15.35 -15.64 -2.59
N ASP A 221 16.26 -15.44 -3.53
CA ASP A 221 16.36 -14.19 -4.30
C ASP A 221 15.36 -14.09 -5.47
N ILE A 222 15.02 -12.86 -5.83
CA ILE A 222 14.37 -12.49 -7.08
C ILE A 222 15.45 -11.93 -8.03
N LYS A 223 15.60 -12.54 -9.21
CA LYS A 223 16.57 -12.16 -10.25
C LYS A 223 15.83 -12.06 -11.58
N THR A 224 15.65 -10.86 -12.15
CA THR A 224 14.51 -10.67 -13.06
C THR A 224 14.76 -10.96 -14.54
N ASN A 225 13.92 -11.85 -15.05
CA ASN A 225 13.02 -11.57 -16.17
C ASN A 225 11.62 -11.99 -15.70
N LEU A 226 10.71 -11.05 -15.49
CA LEU A 226 9.37 -11.34 -14.97
C LEU A 226 8.32 -10.68 -15.87
N THR A 227 7.45 -11.49 -16.44
CA THR A 227 6.38 -11.05 -17.35
C THR A 227 5.03 -11.41 -16.75
N ILE A 228 4.26 -10.39 -16.38
CA ILE A 228 2.88 -10.53 -15.91
C ILE A 228 1.98 -10.10 -17.06
N ASN A 229 1.29 -11.04 -17.69
CA ASN A 229 0.39 -10.70 -18.79
C ASN A 229 -0.93 -10.11 -18.29
N LYS A 230 -1.57 -9.28 -19.11
CA LYS A 230 -2.82 -8.58 -18.80
C LYS A 230 -3.87 -9.51 -18.18
N GLY A 231 -4.41 -9.16 -17.01
CA GLY A 231 -5.38 -9.96 -16.24
C GLY A 231 -4.76 -10.87 -15.19
N ALA A 232 -3.45 -11.09 -15.20
CA ALA A 232 -2.78 -11.76 -14.09
C ALA A 232 -2.54 -10.78 -12.94
N ASN A 233 -2.91 -11.22 -11.73
CA ASN A 233 -2.63 -10.57 -10.46
C ASN A 233 -1.66 -11.47 -9.69
N VAL A 234 -0.55 -10.92 -9.22
CA VAL A 234 0.47 -11.67 -8.51
C VAL A 234 0.83 -11.03 -7.17
N ARG A 235 0.88 -11.87 -6.13
CA ARG A 235 1.55 -11.57 -4.86
C ARG A 235 2.80 -12.42 -4.75
N ILE A 236 3.95 -11.76 -4.62
CA ILE A 236 5.25 -12.41 -4.52
C ILE A 236 5.79 -12.15 -3.11
N TYR A 237 5.90 -13.21 -2.32
CA TYR A 237 6.52 -13.19 -0.99
C TYR A 237 7.93 -13.74 -1.10
N PHE A 238 8.94 -13.02 -0.61
CA PHE A 238 10.34 -13.44 -0.79
C PHE A 238 11.20 -13.14 0.44
N THR A 239 12.14 -14.04 0.72
CA THR A 239 13.06 -13.94 1.88
C THR A 239 14.46 -13.44 1.52
N GLY A 240 14.89 -13.59 0.27
CA GLY A 240 16.20 -13.14 -0.21
C GLY A 240 16.19 -11.71 -0.73
N ASN A 241 17.19 -11.36 -1.52
CA ASN A 241 17.31 -10.04 -2.15
C ASN A 241 16.48 -9.98 -3.45
N ALA A 242 16.16 -8.78 -3.91
CA ALA A 242 15.62 -8.57 -5.25
C ALA A 242 16.57 -7.71 -6.07
N ASP A 243 17.09 -8.28 -7.16
CA ASP A 243 17.92 -7.61 -8.14
C ASP A 243 17.18 -7.59 -9.47
N ILE A 244 16.60 -6.43 -9.78
CA ILE A 244 15.69 -6.24 -10.90
C ILE A 244 16.30 -5.27 -11.89
N LYS A 245 16.56 -5.75 -13.11
CA LYS A 245 16.75 -4.83 -14.23
C LYS A 245 15.37 -4.42 -14.71
N VAL A 246 15.02 -3.14 -14.60
CA VAL A 246 13.64 -2.68 -14.88
C VAL A 246 13.21 -2.98 -16.31
N SER A 247 14.13 -2.93 -17.28
CA SER A 247 13.86 -3.32 -18.68
C SER A 247 13.43 -4.78 -18.88
N ASN A 248 13.65 -5.63 -17.88
CA ASN A 248 13.35 -7.06 -17.89
C ASN A 248 12.09 -7.38 -17.08
N PHE A 249 11.43 -6.37 -16.53
CA PHE A 249 10.14 -6.49 -15.87
C PHE A 249 9.06 -5.98 -16.82
N SER A 250 7.95 -6.71 -16.91
CA SER A 250 6.79 -6.31 -17.71
C SER A 250 5.51 -6.58 -16.94
N ASN A 251 4.71 -5.54 -16.76
CA ASN A 251 3.33 -5.62 -16.30
C ASN A 251 2.42 -5.29 -17.50
N GLY A 252 1.61 -6.25 -17.93
CA GLY A 252 0.68 -6.09 -19.05
C GLY A 252 -0.68 -5.50 -18.65
N ASN A 253 -0.89 -5.25 -17.36
CA ASN A 253 -2.09 -4.56 -16.88
C ASN A 253 -1.99 -3.05 -17.18
N VAL A 254 -3.14 -2.38 -17.25
CA VAL A 254 -3.22 -0.98 -17.69
C VAL A 254 -4.12 -0.20 -16.74
N ASP A 255 -3.65 0.96 -16.30
CA ASP A 255 -4.41 1.86 -15.43
C ASP A 255 -5.73 2.33 -16.07
N GLY A 256 -6.76 2.52 -15.25
CA GLY A 256 -8.05 3.07 -15.65
C GLY A 256 -8.93 2.14 -16.50
N SER A 257 -8.45 0.96 -16.85
CA SER A 257 -9.21 -0.03 -17.63
C SER A 257 -9.66 -1.19 -16.73
N ALA A 258 -10.95 -1.23 -16.40
CA ALA A 258 -11.51 -2.37 -15.68
C ALA A 258 -11.44 -3.64 -16.55
N LEU A 259 -10.79 -4.68 -16.04
CA LEU A 259 -10.84 -6.01 -16.63
C LEU A 259 -12.13 -6.72 -16.22
N LEU A 260 -12.32 -7.93 -16.73
CA LEU A 260 -13.44 -8.77 -16.30
C LEU A 260 -12.96 -9.80 -15.30
N ASN A 261 -13.76 -10.02 -14.26
CA ASN A 261 -13.62 -11.12 -13.32
C ASN A 261 -13.90 -12.45 -14.02
N ILE A 262 -13.49 -13.57 -13.39
CA ILE A 262 -13.74 -14.93 -13.90
C ILE A 262 -15.23 -15.18 -14.17
N ASP A 263 -16.12 -14.63 -13.35
CA ASP A 263 -17.57 -14.78 -13.49
C ASP A 263 -18.19 -13.88 -14.58
N GLY A 264 -17.39 -13.00 -15.20
CA GLY A 264 -17.83 -12.08 -16.24
C GLY A 264 -18.23 -10.68 -15.75
N THR A 265 -18.25 -10.43 -14.44
CA THR A 265 -18.50 -9.08 -13.90
C THR A 265 -17.30 -8.16 -14.11
N THR A 266 -17.53 -6.85 -14.05
CA THR A 266 -16.47 -5.85 -14.17
C THR A 266 -15.62 -5.83 -12.89
N SER A 267 -14.29 -5.91 -13.05
CA SER A 267 -13.31 -5.73 -11.98
C SER A 267 -13.39 -4.31 -11.43
N THR A 268 -13.20 -4.17 -10.12
CA THR A 268 -13.04 -2.85 -9.47
C THR A 268 -11.58 -2.44 -9.36
N ASN A 269 -10.65 -3.30 -9.79
CA ASN A 269 -9.24 -2.99 -9.79
C ASN A 269 -8.86 -2.26 -11.07
N HIS A 270 -8.54 -0.97 -10.96
CA HIS A 270 -8.12 -0.12 -12.07
C HIS A 270 -6.62 0.16 -12.08
N SER A 271 -5.85 -0.41 -11.17
CA SER A 271 -4.45 -0.05 -10.95
C SER A 271 -3.52 -1.11 -11.50
N ALA A 272 -2.66 -0.78 -12.46
CA ALA A 272 -1.60 -1.66 -12.94
C ALA A 272 -0.73 -2.14 -11.77
N SER A 273 -0.38 -1.23 -10.85
CA SER A 273 0.45 -1.50 -9.68
C SER A 273 -0.23 -2.41 -8.65
N ALA A 274 -1.56 -2.43 -8.60
CA ALA A 274 -2.35 -3.32 -7.76
C ALA A 274 -2.24 -4.79 -8.16
N HIS A 275 -2.06 -5.05 -9.46
CA HIS A 275 -1.95 -6.40 -10.00
C HIS A 275 -0.58 -7.02 -9.71
N VAL A 276 0.44 -6.25 -9.31
CA VAL A 276 1.78 -6.77 -9.02
C VAL A 276 2.25 -6.29 -7.66
N GLN A 277 2.31 -7.21 -6.69
CA GLN A 277 2.60 -6.89 -5.30
C GLN A 277 3.80 -7.71 -4.81
N PHE A 278 4.82 -7.02 -4.32
CA PHE A 278 6.01 -7.61 -3.73
C PHE A 278 6.00 -7.44 -2.21
N TYR A 279 6.14 -8.55 -1.49
CA TYR A 279 6.19 -8.63 -0.04
C TYR A 279 7.52 -9.23 0.42
N GLY A 280 8.43 -8.37 0.86
CA GLY A 280 9.74 -8.80 1.37
C GLY A 280 9.61 -9.23 2.82
N VAL A 281 9.75 -10.53 3.08
CA VAL A 281 9.74 -11.09 4.43
C VAL A 281 10.89 -10.48 5.22
N SER A 282 10.58 -9.81 6.32
CA SER A 282 11.58 -9.11 7.11
C SER A 282 12.63 -10.09 7.63
N PRO A 283 13.93 -9.90 7.30
CA PRO A 283 14.96 -10.79 7.78
C PRO A 283 15.10 -10.68 9.31
N THR A 284 15.43 -11.79 9.97
CA THR A 284 15.81 -11.75 11.37
C THR A 284 17.20 -11.11 11.49
N ALA A 285 17.35 -10.11 12.34
CA ALA A 285 18.64 -9.46 12.57
C ALA A 285 19.72 -10.50 12.95
N PRO A 286 20.97 -10.35 12.47
CA PRO A 286 21.53 -9.19 11.77
C PRO A 286 21.42 -9.24 10.24
N ALA A 287 20.67 -10.20 9.67
CA ALA A 287 20.57 -10.32 8.23
C ALA A 287 19.90 -9.08 7.61
N THR A 288 20.39 -8.70 6.42
CA THR A 288 19.87 -7.57 5.64
C THR A 288 19.20 -8.09 4.38
N GLN A 289 18.18 -7.38 3.92
CA GLN A 289 17.52 -7.60 2.64
C GLN A 289 17.71 -6.33 1.80
N THR A 290 18.02 -6.48 0.52
CA THR A 290 18.14 -5.36 -0.41
C THR A 290 17.19 -5.54 -1.58
N ILE A 291 16.53 -4.44 -1.97
CA ILE A 291 15.81 -4.32 -3.23
C ILE A 291 16.59 -3.37 -4.10
N ASN A 292 17.10 -3.85 -5.23
CA ASN A 292 17.92 -3.10 -6.15
C ASN A 292 17.21 -3.08 -7.50
N LEU A 293 16.65 -1.91 -7.83
CA LEU A 293 16.12 -1.63 -9.15
C LEU A 293 17.20 -0.92 -9.95
N ASP A 294 17.59 -1.51 -11.07
CA ASP A 294 18.60 -0.96 -11.97
C ASP A 294 18.02 -0.71 -13.36
N ALA A 295 18.33 0.45 -13.92
CA ALA A 295 17.84 0.85 -15.23
C ALA A 295 18.87 1.61 -16.04
N ASN A 296 18.82 1.40 -17.35
CA ASN A 296 19.42 2.28 -18.33
C ASN A 296 18.30 2.95 -19.15
N GLY A 297 18.34 4.27 -19.32
CA GLY A 297 17.25 5.06 -19.91
C GLY A 297 16.14 5.37 -18.89
N LYS A 298 14.89 5.45 -19.38
CA LYS A 298 13.69 5.71 -18.57
C LYS A 298 12.63 4.59 -18.63
N PRO A 299 12.96 3.34 -18.26
CA PRO A 299 11.98 2.25 -18.26
C PRO A 299 11.00 2.39 -17.08
N THR A 300 9.84 1.75 -17.23
CA THR A 300 8.74 1.80 -16.26
C THR A 300 8.67 0.55 -15.40
N ILE A 301 8.34 0.73 -14.12
CA ILE A 301 7.90 -0.34 -13.23
C ILE A 301 6.63 0.08 -12.49
N GLU A 302 5.59 -0.76 -12.58
CA GLU A 302 4.29 -0.55 -11.94
C GLU A 302 4.06 -1.69 -10.94
N ALA A 303 4.28 -1.41 -9.65
CA ALA A 303 4.15 -2.40 -8.60
C ALA A 303 4.00 -1.78 -7.21
N LEU A 304 3.34 -2.52 -6.33
CA LEU A 304 3.34 -2.29 -4.89
C LEU A 304 4.53 -2.99 -4.24
N TRP A 305 5.28 -2.26 -3.40
CA TRP A 305 6.40 -2.79 -2.63
C TRP A 305 6.14 -2.66 -1.13
N TYR A 306 5.92 -3.79 -0.46
CA TYR A 306 5.87 -3.88 1.00
C TYR A 306 7.06 -4.70 1.51
N VAL A 307 8.18 -4.02 1.75
CA VAL A 307 9.49 -4.60 2.06
C VAL A 307 10.09 -3.95 3.31
N PRO A 308 9.36 -3.95 4.45
CA PRO A 308 9.65 -3.09 5.60
C PRO A 308 11.00 -3.34 6.29
N GLY A 309 11.63 -4.50 6.02
CA GLY A 309 12.98 -4.84 6.52
C GLY A 309 14.11 -4.54 5.53
N ALA A 310 13.80 -4.11 4.31
CA ALA A 310 14.75 -4.02 3.22
C ALA A 310 15.29 -2.61 2.97
N ASP A 311 16.55 -2.53 2.55
CA ASP A 311 17.13 -1.34 1.95
C ASP A 311 16.70 -1.28 0.47
N PHE A 312 15.84 -0.33 0.12
CA PHE A 312 15.35 -0.12 -1.23
C PHE A 312 16.24 0.88 -1.97
N ILE A 313 16.77 0.44 -3.11
CA ILE A 313 17.78 1.14 -3.89
C ILE A 313 17.27 1.27 -5.33
N SER A 314 17.09 2.50 -5.78
CA SER A 314 16.78 2.84 -7.18
C SER A 314 18.02 3.42 -7.87
N LYS A 315 18.44 2.82 -8.98
CA LYS A 315 19.60 3.27 -9.77
C LYS A 315 19.17 3.60 -11.20
N GLY A 316 19.62 4.76 -11.67
CA GLY A 316 19.24 5.30 -12.97
C GLY A 316 17.92 6.06 -12.91
N ASN A 317 17.41 6.42 -14.10
CA ASN A 317 16.25 7.29 -14.21
C ASN A 317 14.97 6.47 -14.38
N ILE A 318 14.48 5.87 -13.30
CA ILE A 318 13.32 4.95 -13.36
C ILE A 318 12.00 5.72 -13.28
N MET A 319 11.03 5.29 -14.09
CA MET A 319 9.62 5.66 -13.97
C MET A 319 8.91 4.66 -13.04
N MET A 320 8.67 5.03 -11.79
CA MET A 320 8.03 4.18 -10.79
C MET A 320 6.57 4.58 -10.59
N TYR A 321 5.66 3.62 -10.72
CA TYR A 321 4.26 3.77 -10.37
C TYR A 321 3.93 2.81 -9.24
N GLY A 322 3.17 3.31 -8.26
CA GLY A 322 2.69 2.50 -7.16
C GLY A 322 3.09 3.07 -5.81
N VAL A 323 3.58 2.22 -4.90
CA VAL A 323 3.87 2.60 -3.51
C VAL A 323 5.04 1.79 -2.96
N VAL A 324 5.88 2.41 -2.15
CA VAL A 324 7.02 1.75 -1.50
C VAL A 324 6.96 1.91 0.02
N VAL A 325 7.00 0.78 0.72
CA VAL A 325 7.17 0.71 2.17
C VAL A 325 8.42 -0.09 2.48
N CYS A 326 9.46 0.52 3.04
CA CYS A 326 10.76 -0.10 3.24
C CYS A 326 11.47 0.33 4.54
N LYS A 327 12.67 -0.20 4.79
CA LYS A 327 13.51 0.22 5.92
C LYS A 327 14.23 1.51 5.59
N SER A 328 14.91 1.55 4.45
CA SER A 328 15.50 2.77 3.90
C SER A 328 15.24 2.89 2.41
N PHE A 329 15.07 4.11 1.93
CA PHE A 329 15.00 4.41 0.52
C PHE A 329 16.24 5.20 0.09
N TYR A 330 16.91 4.73 -0.94
CA TYR A 330 18.06 5.39 -1.54
C TYR A 330 17.91 5.44 -3.06
N GLU A 331 18.13 6.62 -3.61
CA GLU A 331 18.10 6.86 -5.03
C GLU A 331 19.45 7.38 -5.54
N ASN A 332 19.86 6.88 -6.70
CA ASN A 332 21.00 7.36 -7.46
C ASN A 332 20.60 7.58 -8.92
N GLY A 333 20.27 8.83 -9.26
CA GLY A 333 19.69 9.23 -10.54
C GLY A 333 18.55 10.22 -10.33
N ASP A 334 17.69 10.35 -11.33
CA ASP A 334 16.43 11.09 -11.23
C ASP A 334 15.25 10.10 -11.29
N CYS A 335 14.68 9.77 -10.13
CA CYS A 335 13.47 8.96 -10.00
C CYS A 335 12.24 9.82 -10.28
N TYR A 336 11.35 9.29 -11.10
CA TYR A 336 10.00 9.81 -11.30
C TYR A 336 9.05 8.85 -10.63
N PHE A 337 8.62 9.19 -9.40
CA PHE A 337 7.75 8.35 -8.59
C PHE A 337 6.32 8.90 -8.60
N HIS A 338 5.39 8.08 -9.08
CA HIS A 338 3.99 8.42 -9.25
C HIS A 338 3.15 7.52 -8.34
N TYR A 339 2.71 8.07 -7.21
CA TYR A 339 1.86 7.34 -6.28
C TYR A 339 0.46 7.12 -6.85
N ASP A 340 0.04 5.86 -6.98
CA ASP A 340 -1.33 5.56 -7.36
C ASP A 340 -2.23 5.49 -6.12
N LYS A 341 -3.10 6.50 -5.97
CA LYS A 341 -4.06 6.63 -4.88
C LYS A 341 -5.07 5.50 -4.82
N ALA A 342 -5.32 4.78 -5.92
CA ALA A 342 -6.17 3.60 -5.90
C ALA A 342 -5.62 2.49 -4.97
N LEU A 343 -4.30 2.51 -4.68
CA LEU A 343 -3.64 1.58 -3.77
C LEU A 343 -3.92 1.85 -2.29
N ALA A 344 -4.51 2.99 -1.94
CA ALA A 344 -4.74 3.37 -0.55
C ALA A 344 -5.57 2.33 0.21
N ASN A 345 -6.56 1.72 -0.46
CA ASN A 345 -7.50 0.76 0.15
C ASN A 345 -7.19 -0.72 -0.15
N MET A 346 -6.04 -1.01 -0.74
CA MET A 346 -5.74 -2.35 -1.26
C MET A 346 -5.19 -3.34 -0.25
N LEU A 347 -4.55 -2.84 0.80
CA LEU A 347 -4.11 -3.66 1.92
C LEU A 347 -5.12 -3.55 3.05
N PRO A 348 -5.35 -4.62 3.83
CA PRO A 348 -6.14 -4.49 5.04
C PRO A 348 -5.49 -3.47 5.98
N PRO A 349 -6.28 -2.76 6.80
CA PRO A 349 -5.75 -1.91 7.86
C PRO A 349 -4.83 -2.72 8.77
N ASN A 350 -3.66 -2.16 9.11
CA ASN A 350 -2.75 -2.78 10.07
C ASN A 350 -2.89 -2.17 11.47
N ASP A 351 -3.57 -1.04 11.60
CA ASP A 351 -3.80 -0.30 12.84
C ASP A 351 -5.03 0.62 12.68
N TYR A 352 -5.54 1.18 13.78
CA TYR A 352 -6.57 2.21 13.79
C TYR A 352 -6.14 3.34 14.73
N ARG A 353 -6.12 4.58 14.23
CA ARG A 353 -5.76 5.75 15.04
C ARG A 353 -6.96 6.66 15.25
N ILE A 354 -7.01 7.29 16.42
CA ILE A 354 -8.04 8.29 16.73
C ILE A 354 -7.78 9.53 15.85
N ALA A 355 -8.67 9.82 14.91
CA ALA A 355 -8.64 11.03 14.09
C ALA A 355 -9.27 12.21 14.82
N SER A 356 -10.29 11.97 15.63
CA SER A 356 -10.89 12.97 16.48
C SER A 356 -11.54 12.34 17.70
N TYR A 357 -11.68 13.13 18.75
CA TYR A 357 -12.52 12.78 19.88
C TYR A 357 -13.36 13.97 20.31
N VAL A 358 -14.58 13.68 20.77
CA VAL A 358 -15.42 14.64 21.47
C VAL A 358 -15.60 14.12 22.89
N GLU A 359 -15.34 15.00 23.84
CA GLU A 359 -15.63 14.78 25.24
C GLU A 359 -16.73 15.72 25.70
N ASP A 360 -17.73 15.17 26.36
CA ASP A 360 -18.88 15.91 26.89
C ASP A 360 -19.12 15.47 28.34
N ILE A 361 -19.12 16.44 29.25
CA ILE A 361 -19.32 16.26 30.68
C ILE A 361 -20.59 17.02 31.06
N ARG A 362 -21.58 16.31 31.61
CA ARG A 362 -22.88 16.90 32.01
C ARG A 362 -23.29 16.47 33.39
#